data_AF-A0A9D8VA05-F1
#
_entry.id   AF-A0A9D8VA05-F1
#
_cell.length_a   1.000
_cell.length_b   1.000
_cell.length_c   1.000
_cell.angle_alpha   90.00
_cell.angle_beta   90.00
_cell.angle_gamma   90.00
#
_symmetry.space_group_name_H-M   'P 1'
#
loop_
_entity.id
_entity.type
_entity.pdbx_description
1 polymer ?
#
loop_
_entity_poly.entity_id
_entity_poly.type
_entity_poly.pdbx_seq_one_letter_code
_entity_poly.pdbx_strand_id
1 'polypeptide(L)'
;MTDNTTQALEPLEIPEVASANTSSNKQQVFLRYFTAILIDLVVLNLFAEYWEHVAIDSFTISLLAAILLQILLKLTLMVEHQIGLFFKGKSGAMNKFLRVFLAWLVLFGSKFVILYAINFAFGDAVYFGGPFHGVAAFIAVVVAILASEEIVVRFYRTLA
;
A
#
# COMPACT_ATOMS: atom_id res chain seq x y z
N MET A 1 -57.82 44.58 -22.08
CA MET A 1 -58.50 43.36 -21.62
C MET A 1 -58.13 42.29 -22.63
N THR A 2 -57.18 41.38 -22.46
CA THR A 2 -56.39 40.80 -21.35
C THR A 2 -55.31 40.01 -22.11
N ASP A 3 -54.02 40.32 -21.98
CA ASP A 3 -53.09 39.63 -21.08
C ASP A 3 -53.20 38.10 -21.11
N ASN A 4 -52.34 37.41 -21.87
CA ASN A 4 -51.78 36.10 -21.51
C ASN A 4 -50.70 35.68 -22.53
N THR A 5 -49.74 34.88 -22.07
CA THR A 5 -48.70 34.14 -22.81
C THR A 5 -47.40 34.89 -23.12
N THR A 6 -46.85 35.57 -22.11
CA THR A 6 -45.41 35.44 -21.85
C THR A 6 -45.25 34.40 -20.75
N GLN A 7 -45.29 33.11 -21.12
CA GLN A 7 -44.78 32.06 -20.26
C GLN A 7 -43.28 32.28 -20.15
N ALA A 8 -42.86 32.95 -19.07
CA ALA A 8 -41.48 32.93 -18.64
C ALA A 8 -41.06 31.46 -18.49
N LEU A 9 -40.02 31.08 -19.21
CA LEU A 9 -39.37 29.79 -19.05
C LEU A 9 -38.88 29.72 -17.60
N GLU A 10 -39.56 28.97 -16.74
CA GLU A 10 -39.01 28.61 -15.44
C GLU A 10 -37.63 27.99 -15.71
N PRO A 11 -36.54 28.62 -15.25
CA PRO A 11 -35.24 27.98 -15.32
C PRO A 11 -35.38 26.66 -14.56
N LEU A 12 -35.07 25.54 -15.22
CA LEU A 12 -34.96 24.26 -14.53
C LEU A 12 -34.05 24.50 -13.33
N GLU A 13 -34.61 24.41 -12.11
CA GLU A 13 -33.85 24.19 -10.89
C GLU A 13 -33.18 22.83 -11.05
N ILE A 14 -32.09 22.80 -11.82
CA ILE A 14 -31.09 21.76 -11.68
C ILE A 14 -30.64 21.91 -10.23
N PRO A 15 -30.73 20.86 -9.39
CA PRO A 15 -30.14 20.90 -8.07
C PRO A 15 -28.63 21.10 -8.23
N GLU A 16 -28.26 22.38 -8.27
CA GLU A 16 -26.93 22.89 -8.03
C GLU A 16 -26.54 22.42 -6.62
N VAL A 17 -25.34 21.85 -6.52
CA VAL A 17 -24.65 21.43 -5.29
C VAL A 17 -25.20 20.22 -4.50
N ALA A 18 -25.18 19.03 -5.09
CA ALA A 18 -25.10 17.77 -4.31
C ALA A 18 -23.76 17.01 -4.49
N SER A 19 -22.71 17.66 -5.00
CA SER A 19 -21.35 17.07 -5.10
C SER A 19 -20.32 17.71 -4.19
N ALA A 20 -20.76 18.39 -3.13
CA ALA A 20 -19.88 18.88 -2.06
C ALA A 20 -19.96 18.00 -0.81
N ASN A 21 -20.06 16.68 -0.96
CA ASN A 21 -19.73 15.80 0.16
C ASN A 21 -18.20 15.80 0.28
N THR A 22 -17.70 16.69 1.14
CA THR A 22 -16.34 16.61 1.68
C THR A 22 -16.15 15.19 2.21
N SER A 23 -15.45 14.34 1.44
CA SER A 23 -15.29 12.93 1.77
C SER A 23 -14.80 12.81 3.21
N SER A 24 -15.55 12.12 4.06
CA SER A 24 -15.19 11.93 5.47
C SER A 24 -13.76 11.38 5.54
N ASN A 25 -12.93 11.85 6.48
CA ASN A 25 -11.52 11.45 6.62
C ASN A 25 -11.33 9.91 6.56
N LYS A 26 -12.32 9.15 7.06
CA LYS A 26 -12.38 7.68 6.99
C LYS A 26 -12.55 7.13 5.56
N GLN A 27 -13.34 7.78 4.71
CA GLN A 27 -13.56 7.39 3.32
C GLN A 27 -12.30 7.55 2.48
N GLN A 28 -11.55 8.65 2.68
CA GLN A 28 -10.26 8.86 2.00
C GLN A 28 -9.24 7.79 2.39
N VAL A 29 -9.19 7.45 3.68
CA VAL A 29 -8.31 6.41 4.18
C VAL A 29 -8.69 5.04 3.61
N PHE A 30 -9.98 4.72 3.55
CA PHE A 30 -10.47 3.49 2.91
C PHE A 30 -10.07 3.41 1.44
N LEU A 31 -10.34 4.47 0.66
CA LEU A 31 -9.98 4.51 -0.76
C LEU A 31 -8.48 4.36 -0.97
N ARG A 32 -7.65 5.02 -0.14
CA ARG A 32 -6.20 4.88 -0.22
C ARG A 32 -5.74 3.44 0.02
N TYR A 33 -6.28 2.77 1.03
CA TYR A 33 -5.94 1.36 1.29
C TYR A 33 -6.44 0.43 0.19
N PHE A 34 -7.67 0.65 -0.29
CA PHE A 34 -8.25 -0.12 -1.38
C PHE A 34 -7.42 0.00 -2.66
N THR A 35 -7.07 1.22 -3.06
CA THR A 35 -6.21 1.48 -4.22
C THR A 35 -4.83 0.85 -4.05
N ALA A 36 -4.22 0.97 -2.87
CA ALA A 36 -2.90 0.35 -2.64
C ALA A 36 -2.95 -1.18 -2.74
N ILE A 37 -3.95 -1.85 -2.16
CA ILE A 37 -4.12 -3.30 -2.30
C ILE A 37 -4.32 -3.70 -3.76
N LEU A 38 -5.06 -2.91 -4.55
CA LEU A 38 -5.23 -3.16 -5.98
C LEU A 38 -3.93 -3.00 -6.76
N ILE A 39 -3.10 -2.00 -6.42
CA ILE A 39 -1.78 -1.83 -7.02
C ILE A 39 -0.91 -3.04 -6.69
N ASP A 40 -0.83 -3.43 -5.42
CA ASP A 40 -0.06 -4.59 -4.97
C ASP A 40 -0.51 -5.86 -5.70
N LEU A 41 -1.83 -6.06 -5.83
CA LEU A 41 -2.41 -7.18 -6.55
C LEU A 41 -2.00 -7.20 -8.02
N VAL A 42 -2.09 -6.06 -8.72
CA VAL A 42 -1.75 -5.96 -10.14
C VAL A 42 -0.25 -6.20 -10.34
N VAL A 43 0.60 -5.56 -9.56
CA VAL A 43 2.06 -5.72 -9.66
C VAL A 43 2.44 -7.17 -9.38
N LEU A 44 1.90 -7.76 -8.32
CA LEU A 44 2.18 -9.14 -7.94
C LEU A 44 1.76 -10.13 -9.04
N ASN A 45 0.58 -9.94 -9.64
CA ASN A 45 0.12 -10.78 -10.76
C ASN A 45 0.97 -10.57 -12.02
N LEU A 46 1.44 -9.35 -12.31
CA LEU A 46 2.36 -9.11 -13.42
C LEU A 46 3.68 -9.86 -13.24
N PHE A 47 4.23 -9.89 -12.02
CA PHE A 47 5.41 -10.70 -11.75
C PHE A 47 5.14 -12.19 -11.86
N ALA A 48 3.99 -12.67 -11.35
CA ALA A 48 3.62 -14.06 -11.46
C ALA A 48 3.43 -14.51 -12.92
N GLU A 49 2.97 -13.61 -13.80
CA GLU A 49 2.77 -13.89 -15.22
C GLU A 49 4.07 -13.83 -16.03
N TYR A 50 4.90 -12.81 -15.79
CA TYR A 50 6.05 -12.50 -16.67
C TYR A 50 7.41 -12.89 -16.09
N TRP A 51 7.48 -13.33 -14.84
CA TRP A 51 8.75 -13.65 -14.19
C TRP A 51 8.75 -15.04 -13.55
N GLU A 52 9.60 -15.92 -14.08
CA GLU A 52 9.77 -17.31 -13.62
C GLU A 52 10.19 -17.46 -12.14
N HIS A 53 10.64 -16.38 -11.50
CA HIS A 53 10.99 -16.38 -10.09
C HIS A 53 9.82 -16.04 -9.16
N VAL A 54 8.62 -15.80 -9.70
CA VAL A 54 7.41 -15.55 -8.91
C VAL A 54 6.34 -16.48 -9.44
N ALA A 55 5.84 -17.38 -8.60
CA ALA A 55 4.72 -18.25 -8.95
C ALA A 55 3.64 -18.16 -7.89
N ILE A 56 2.38 -18.07 -8.34
CA ILE A 56 1.22 -17.96 -7.48
C ILE A 56 0.13 -18.87 -8.02
N ASP A 57 -0.37 -19.77 -7.18
CA ASP A 57 -1.26 -20.86 -7.61
C ASP A 57 -2.63 -20.37 -8.13
N SER A 58 -3.11 -19.24 -7.61
CA SER A 58 -4.39 -18.70 -8.00
C SER A 58 -4.53 -17.21 -7.70
N PHE A 59 -5.49 -16.57 -8.38
CA PHE A 59 -5.85 -15.19 -8.13
C PHE A 59 -6.21 -14.91 -6.66
N THR A 60 -6.97 -15.80 -6.02
CA THR A 60 -7.35 -15.65 -4.60
C THR A 60 -6.13 -15.60 -3.69
N ILE A 61 -5.13 -16.45 -3.94
CA ILE A 61 -3.87 -16.44 -3.19
C ILE A 61 -3.11 -15.13 -3.45
N SER A 62 -3.06 -14.64 -4.69
CA SER A 62 -2.43 -13.35 -4.99
C SER A 62 -3.10 -12.18 -4.25
N LEU A 63 -4.43 -12.21 -4.08
CA LEU A 63 -5.18 -11.22 -3.32
C LEU A 63 -4.85 -11.27 -1.84
N LEU A 64 -4.83 -12.47 -1.25
CA LEU A 64 -4.44 -12.63 0.15
C LEU A 64 -2.98 -12.23 0.37
N ALA A 65 -2.08 -12.54 -0.57
CA ALA A 65 -0.67 -12.16 -0.53
C ALA A 65 -0.49 -10.64 -0.62
N ALA A 66 -1.21 -9.96 -1.51
CA ALA A 66 -1.21 -8.50 -1.61
C ALA A 66 -1.69 -7.85 -0.30
N ILE A 67 -2.78 -8.35 0.28
CA ILE A 67 -3.28 -7.87 1.58
C ILE A 67 -2.25 -8.11 2.68
N LEU A 68 -1.67 -9.31 2.76
CA LEU A 68 -0.66 -9.65 3.75
C LEU A 68 0.57 -8.75 3.63
N LEU A 69 1.06 -8.55 2.40
CA LEU A 69 2.20 -7.70 2.13
C LEU A 69 1.91 -6.26 2.58
N GLN A 70 0.74 -5.73 2.24
CA GLN A 70 0.33 -4.39 2.65
C GLN A 70 0.27 -4.25 4.18
N ILE A 71 -0.24 -5.27 4.89
CA ILE A 71 -0.25 -5.31 6.36
C ILE A 71 1.18 -5.30 6.91
N LEU A 72 2.08 -6.12 6.36
CA LEU A 72 3.46 -6.22 6.80
C LEU A 72 4.27 -4.94 6.57
N LEU A 73 4.03 -4.24 5.46
CA LEU A 73 4.63 -2.93 5.18
C LEU A 73 4.21 -1.91 6.23
N LYS A 74 2.92 -1.84 6.57
CA LYS A 74 2.43 -0.95 7.64
C LYS A 74 2.99 -1.33 9.01
N LEU A 75 3.09 -2.62 9.31
CA LEU A 75 3.66 -3.09 10.56
C LEU A 75 5.15 -2.70 10.67
N THR A 76 5.91 -2.83 9.58
CA THR A 76 7.33 -2.45 9.53
C THR A 76 7.50 -0.96 9.80
N LEU A 77 6.71 -0.10 9.16
CA LEU A 77 6.69 1.35 9.41
C LEU A 77 6.31 1.69 10.86
N MET A 78 5.34 0.96 11.43
CA MET A 78 4.92 1.18 12.82
C MET A 78 6.05 0.82 13.81
N VAL A 79 6.74 -0.30 13.58
CA VAL A 79 7.89 -0.72 14.39
C VAL A 79 9.02 0.30 14.27
N GLU A 80 9.32 0.78 13.06
CA GLU A 80 10.32 1.82 12.82
C GLU A 80 9.99 3.10 13.60
N HIS A 81 8.75 3.56 13.53
CA HIS A 81 8.31 4.75 14.25
C HIS A 81 8.40 4.57 15.78
N GLN A 82 8.01 3.39 16.30
CA GLN A 82 8.16 3.07 17.72
C GLN A 82 9.62 3.11 18.19
N ILE A 83 10.55 2.56 17.40
CA ILE A 83 11.98 2.64 17.70
C ILE A 83 12.45 4.09 17.67
N GLY A 84 12.02 4.86 16.67
CA GLY A 84 12.33 6.29 16.57
C GLY A 84 11.88 7.08 17.80
N LEU A 85 10.68 6.80 18.32
CA LEU A 85 10.16 7.42 19.54
C LEU A 85 10.86 6.94 20.81
N PHE A 86 11.10 5.62 20.95
CA PHE A 86 11.74 5.04 22.14
C PHE A 86 13.14 5.60 22.38
N PHE A 87 13.88 5.93 21.32
CA PHE A 87 15.21 6.53 21.38
C PHE A 87 15.20 8.07 21.30
N LYS A 88 14.02 8.71 21.18
CA LYS A 88 13.90 10.17 21.21
C LYS A 88 14.10 10.66 22.65
N GLY A 89 15.16 11.43 22.88
CA GLY A 89 15.43 12.08 24.16
C GLY A 89 16.30 11.31 25.17
N LYS A 90 16.73 10.08 24.87
CA LYS A 90 17.65 9.35 25.75
C LYS A 90 19.11 9.53 25.30
N SER A 91 19.92 10.27 26.06
CA SER A 91 21.37 10.40 25.82
C SER A 91 22.15 9.26 26.49
N GLY A 92 23.07 8.64 25.77
CA GLY A 92 23.96 7.58 26.29
C GLY A 92 24.59 6.74 25.19
N ALA A 93 25.86 6.33 25.37
CA ALA A 93 26.59 5.50 24.39
C ALA A 93 25.88 4.15 24.13
N MET A 94 25.34 3.53 25.19
CA MET A 94 24.53 2.31 25.10
C MET A 94 23.27 2.51 24.25
N ASN A 95 22.57 3.64 24.43
CA ASN A 95 21.36 3.92 23.65
C ASN A 95 21.65 4.24 22.19
N LYS A 96 22.82 4.81 21.88
CA LYS A 96 23.27 5.01 20.50
C LYS A 96 23.54 3.67 19.82
N PHE A 97 24.25 2.76 20.49
CA PHE A 97 24.46 1.40 20.01
C PHE A 97 23.14 0.67 19.80
N LEU A 98 22.26 0.67 20.81
CA LEU A 98 20.98 -0.04 20.75
C LEU A 98 20.05 0.54 19.69
N ARG A 99 20.08 1.86 19.44
CA ARG A 99 19.36 2.50 18.33
C ARG A 99 19.87 2.03 16.97
N VAL A 100 21.19 2.02 16.76
CA VAL A 100 21.78 1.53 15.51
C VAL A 100 21.52 0.04 15.33
N PHE A 101 21.60 -0.74 16.40
CA PHE A 101 21.32 -2.18 16.38
C PHE A 101 19.85 -2.48 16.07
N LEU A 102 18.88 -1.81 16.71
CA LEU A 102 17.46 -2.00 16.40
C LEU A 102 17.11 -1.50 15.01
N ALA A 103 17.66 -0.36 14.57
CA ALA A 103 17.45 0.13 13.22
C ALA A 103 18.01 -0.85 12.18
N TRP A 104 19.20 -1.40 12.43
CA TRP A 104 19.80 -2.45 11.59
C TRP A 104 18.97 -3.74 11.61
N LEU A 105 18.56 -4.21 12.79
CA LEU A 105 17.75 -5.41 12.96
C LEU A 105 16.39 -5.28 12.28
N VAL A 106 15.77 -4.11 12.29
CA VAL A 106 14.52 -3.87 11.55
C VAL A 106 14.78 -3.79 10.06
N LEU A 107 15.82 -3.08 9.60
CA LEU A 107 16.16 -2.99 8.18
C LEU A 107 16.47 -4.35 7.56
N PHE A 108 17.26 -5.18 8.25
CA PHE A 108 17.60 -6.53 7.78
C PHE A 108 16.49 -7.54 8.11
N GLY A 109 16.01 -7.54 9.34
CA GLY A 109 15.05 -8.51 9.85
C GLY A 109 13.66 -8.39 9.21
N SER A 110 13.19 -7.18 8.89
CA SER A 110 11.88 -7.01 8.23
C SER A 110 11.75 -7.83 6.94
N LYS A 111 12.83 -7.91 6.15
CA LYS A 111 12.84 -8.66 4.88
C LYS A 111 12.66 -10.15 5.13
N PHE A 112 13.39 -10.70 6.11
CA PHE A 112 13.25 -12.11 6.48
C PHE A 112 11.91 -12.42 7.15
N VAL A 113 11.41 -11.51 7.99
CA VAL A 113 10.08 -11.64 8.60
C VAL A 113 9.00 -11.67 7.54
N ILE A 114 9.09 -10.86 6.49
CA ILE A 114 8.11 -10.87 5.42
C ILE A 114 8.17 -12.16 4.60
N LEU A 115 9.36 -12.62 4.19
CA LEU A 115 9.49 -13.92 3.51
C LEU A 115 8.93 -15.05 4.37
N TYR A 116 9.29 -15.06 5.65
CA TYR A 116 8.82 -16.07 6.60
C TYR A 116 7.29 -16.00 6.76
N ALA A 117 6.71 -14.80 6.88
CA ALA A 117 5.27 -14.63 6.99
C ALA A 117 4.53 -15.11 5.75
N ILE A 118 5.07 -14.87 4.54
CA ILE A 118 4.48 -15.34 3.29
C ILE A 118 4.57 -16.87 3.20
N ASN A 119 5.74 -17.44 3.46
CA ASN A 119 5.91 -18.89 3.47
C ASN A 119 5.06 -19.56 4.55
N PHE A 120 4.90 -18.94 5.71
CA PHE A 120 4.02 -19.44 6.77
C PHE A 120 2.53 -19.34 6.42
N ALA A 121 2.11 -18.25 5.78
CA ALA A 121 0.70 -18.01 5.45
C ALA A 121 0.23 -18.79 4.22
N PHE A 122 1.11 -18.98 3.23
CA PHE A 122 0.75 -19.53 1.92
C PHE A 122 1.54 -20.78 1.53
N GLY A 123 2.61 -21.12 2.26
CA GLY A 123 3.42 -22.31 1.99
C GLY A 123 3.97 -22.29 0.56
N ASP A 124 3.62 -23.32 -0.18
CA ASP A 124 4.00 -23.49 -1.58
C ASP A 124 3.10 -22.71 -2.56
N ALA A 125 2.00 -22.12 -2.10
CA ALA A 125 1.05 -21.40 -2.96
C ALA A 125 1.56 -20.02 -3.42
N VAL A 126 2.60 -19.49 -2.78
CA VAL A 126 3.34 -18.30 -3.21
C VAL A 126 4.83 -18.63 -3.17
N TYR A 127 5.42 -18.82 -4.34
CA TYR A 127 6.82 -19.17 -4.47
C TYR A 127 7.64 -17.99 -5.01
N PHE A 128 8.66 -17.60 -4.25
CA PHE A 128 9.72 -16.70 -4.71
C PHE A 128 10.97 -17.51 -4.98
N GLY A 129 11.28 -17.71 -6.26
CA GLY A 129 12.48 -18.42 -6.72
C GLY A 129 13.70 -17.51 -6.92
N GLY A 130 14.80 -18.11 -7.38
CA GLY A 130 16.01 -17.39 -7.75
C GLY A 130 17.09 -17.33 -6.67
N PRO A 131 18.18 -16.57 -6.91
CA PRO A 131 19.34 -16.50 -6.03
C PRO A 131 19.00 -16.08 -4.60
N PHE A 132 19.79 -16.54 -3.63
CA PHE A 132 19.59 -16.25 -2.21
C PHE A 132 18.23 -16.72 -1.65
N HIS A 133 17.75 -17.90 -2.06
CA HIS A 133 16.49 -18.49 -1.58
C HIS A 133 15.27 -17.57 -1.80
N GLY A 134 15.15 -16.94 -2.97
CA GLY A 134 13.99 -16.10 -3.30
C GLY A 134 14.03 -14.66 -2.81
N VAL A 135 15.04 -14.29 -2.00
CA VAL A 135 15.17 -12.93 -1.45
C VAL A 135 15.30 -11.89 -2.55
N ALA A 136 16.05 -12.18 -3.62
CA ALA A 136 16.22 -11.26 -4.74
C ALA A 136 14.89 -10.99 -5.46
N ALA A 137 14.11 -12.04 -5.70
CA ALA A 137 12.79 -11.92 -6.33
C ALA A 137 11.82 -11.13 -5.46
N PHE A 138 11.77 -11.46 -4.18
CA PHE A 138 10.97 -10.73 -3.22
C PHE A 138 11.34 -9.23 -3.15
N ILE A 139 12.63 -8.89 -3.08
CA ILE A 139 13.07 -7.49 -3.05
C ILE A 139 12.64 -6.75 -4.32
N ALA A 140 12.80 -7.37 -5.50
CA ALA A 140 12.38 -6.76 -6.76
C ALA A 140 10.86 -6.50 -6.79
N VAL A 141 10.05 -7.46 -6.34
CA VAL A 141 8.60 -7.32 -6.23
C VAL A 141 8.23 -6.18 -5.28
N VAL A 142 8.82 -6.15 -4.08
CA VAL A 142 8.58 -5.08 -3.10
C VAL A 142 8.96 -3.71 -3.66
N VAL A 143 10.14 -3.59 -4.26
CA VAL A 143 10.59 -2.32 -4.87
C VAL A 143 9.63 -1.86 -5.97
N ALA A 144 9.17 -2.78 -6.82
CA ALA A 144 8.21 -2.47 -7.88
C ALA A 144 6.84 -2.07 -7.34
N ILE A 145 6.39 -2.70 -6.25
CA ILE A 145 5.16 -2.33 -5.54
C ILE A 145 5.27 -0.91 -4.99
N LEU A 146 6.34 -0.61 -4.23
CA LEU A 146 6.55 0.74 -3.68
C LEU A 146 6.68 1.79 -4.77
N ALA A 147 7.38 1.48 -5.86
CA ALA A 147 7.51 2.38 -7.01
C ALA A 147 6.14 2.65 -7.65
N SER A 148 5.33 1.61 -7.85
CA SER A 148 3.98 1.73 -8.41
C SER A 148 3.05 2.53 -7.50
N GLU A 149 3.06 2.26 -6.19
CA GLU A 149 2.27 3.01 -5.20
C GLU A 149 2.67 4.49 -5.22
N GLU A 150 3.97 4.81 -5.18
CA GLU A 150 4.47 6.19 -5.20
C GLU A 150 4.12 6.90 -6.51
N ILE A 151 4.20 6.23 -7.67
CA ILE A 151 3.81 6.81 -8.96
C ILE A 151 2.34 7.18 -8.96
N VAL A 152 1.46 6.29 -8.51
CA VAL A 152 0.01 6.54 -8.47
C VAL A 152 -0.31 7.66 -7.48
N VAL A 153 0.29 7.64 -6.29
CA VAL A 153 0.12 8.71 -5.28
C VAL A 153 0.60 10.06 -5.81
N ARG A 154 1.74 10.07 -6.50
CA ARG A 154 2.29 11.28 -7.12
C ARG A 154 1.38 11.81 -8.22
N PHE A 155 0.84 10.93 -9.07
CA PHE A 155 -0.11 11.30 -10.11
C PHE A 155 -1.40 11.89 -9.51
N TYR A 156 -1.96 11.23 -8.49
CA TYR A 156 -3.13 11.74 -7.77
C TYR A 156 -2.88 13.13 -7.16
N ARG A 157 -1.72 13.34 -6.52
CA ARG A 157 -1.35 14.64 -5.94
C ARG A 157 -1.13 15.72 -7.01
N THR A 158 -0.78 15.35 -8.23
CA THR A 158 -0.60 16.32 -9.33
C THR A 158 -1.94 16.79 -9.90
N LEU A 159 -3.00 15.98 -9.77
CA LEU A 159 -4.35 16.28 -10.25
C LEU A 159 -5.23 17.01 -9.22
N ALA A 160 -4.87 16.93 -7.93
CA ALA A 160 -5.57 17.57 -6.82
C ALA A 160 -5.02 18.98 -6.53
#